data_AF-A0A1X6PEQ0-F1
#
_entry.id   AF-A0A1X6PEQ0-F1
#
_cell.length_a   1.000
_cell.length_b   1.000
_cell.length_c   1.000
_cell.angle_alpha   90.00
_cell.angle_beta   90.00
_cell.angle_gamma   90.00
#
_symmetry.space_group_name_H-M   'P 1'
#
loop_
_entity.id
_entity.type
_entity.pdbx_description
1 polymer ?
#
loop_
_entity_poly.entity_id
_entity_poly.type
_entity_poly.pdbx_seq_one_letter_code
_entity_poly.pdbx_strand_id
1 'polypeptide(L)'
;MTTSTTLSGRNISPRAPERGSFPLDHLGECKEFARAYLNCMKENANLTTKCRPLARHFLACRMETGLMAHEEWSSLGFHEDDDVVPIADEPTTRREAAGFVAGVRFPEERRRRRQQQQQQQQQQQQQQQQQQQQQQPPPSPVD
;
A
#
# COMPACT_ATOMS: atom_id res chain seq x y z
N MET A 1 -0.23 0.51 -22.14
CA MET A 1 -0.82 -0.73 -22.68
C MET A 1 -0.18 -1.90 -21.96
N THR A 2 -0.96 -2.65 -21.18
CA THR A 2 -0.50 -3.76 -20.33
C THR A 2 -0.58 -5.07 -21.11
N THR A 3 0.54 -5.67 -21.48
CA THR A 3 0.57 -6.96 -22.18
C THR A 3 0.86 -8.10 -21.20
N SER A 4 -0.20 -8.71 -20.68
CA SER A 4 -0.14 -10.02 -20.02
C SER A 4 0.39 -11.06 -21.01
N THR A 5 1.57 -11.60 -20.77
CA THR A 5 2.15 -12.65 -21.61
C THR A 5 1.80 -14.00 -21.01
N THR A 6 0.85 -14.70 -21.65
CA THR A 6 0.49 -16.09 -21.40
C THR A 6 1.62 -17.03 -21.86
N LEU A 7 2.14 -17.86 -20.95
CA LEU A 7 3.23 -18.79 -21.25
C LEU A 7 2.69 -20.10 -21.84
N SER A 8 2.50 -20.15 -23.16
CA SER A 8 2.18 -21.38 -23.89
C SER A 8 3.30 -21.71 -24.89
N GLY A 9 4.03 -22.79 -24.62
CA GLY A 9 4.60 -23.66 -25.66
C GLY A 9 5.89 -23.24 -26.38
N ARG A 10 6.78 -22.44 -25.76
CA ARG A 10 8.15 -22.31 -26.26
C ARG A 10 9.12 -22.97 -25.29
N ASN A 11 10.00 -23.85 -25.79
CA ASN A 11 11.15 -24.38 -25.07
C ASN A 11 12.10 -23.23 -24.71
N ILE A 12 11.80 -22.52 -23.62
CA ILE A 12 12.74 -21.60 -22.99
C ILE A 12 13.71 -22.51 -22.25
N SER A 13 14.90 -22.71 -22.83
CA SER A 13 16.02 -23.26 -22.06
C SER A 13 16.16 -22.37 -20.82
N PRO A 14 16.00 -22.90 -19.60
CA PRO A 14 16.09 -22.08 -18.41
C PRO A 14 17.49 -21.47 -18.39
N ARG A 15 17.56 -20.15 -18.56
CA ARG A 15 18.80 -19.42 -18.33
C ARG A 15 19.17 -19.71 -16.88
N ALA A 16 20.40 -20.16 -16.66
CA ALA A 16 20.88 -20.42 -15.30
C ALA A 16 20.55 -19.18 -14.45
N PRO A 17 20.04 -19.36 -13.22
CA PRO A 17 19.76 -18.23 -12.34
C PRO A 17 21.02 -17.38 -12.26
N GLU A 18 20.88 -16.05 -12.38
CA GLU A 18 22.01 -15.10 -12.33
C GLU A 18 22.90 -15.29 -11.09
N ARG A 19 22.37 -15.90 -10.02
CA ARG A 19 23.08 -16.19 -8.77
C ARG A 19 23.35 -17.68 -8.51
N GLY A 20 23.21 -18.53 -9.54
CA GLY A 20 23.43 -19.98 -9.46
C GLY A 20 22.32 -20.73 -8.71
N SER A 21 22.30 -22.05 -8.86
CA SER A 21 21.55 -22.93 -7.97
C SER A 21 22.29 -22.98 -6.64
N PHE A 22 21.89 -22.12 -5.70
CA PHE A 22 22.47 -22.06 -4.37
C PHE A 22 22.54 -23.47 -3.78
N PRO A 23 23.74 -24.00 -3.42
CA PRO A 23 23.82 -25.29 -2.75
C PRO A 23 23.00 -25.17 -1.46
N LEU A 24 21.89 -25.91 -1.37
CA LEU A 24 20.99 -25.88 -0.21
C LEU A 24 21.76 -26.38 1.01
N ASP A 25 22.49 -25.50 1.71
CA ASP A 25 23.23 -25.73 2.97
C ASP A 25 23.03 -27.14 3.54
N HIS A 26 23.71 -28.12 2.94
CA HIS A 26 23.32 -29.52 3.11
C HIS A 26 23.87 -30.05 4.44
N LEU A 27 25.01 -29.51 4.85
CA LEU A 27 25.71 -29.85 6.07
C LEU A 27 25.17 -29.08 7.28
N GLY A 28 24.39 -28.01 7.04
CA GLY A 28 23.71 -27.25 8.09
C GLY A 28 24.67 -26.40 8.91
N GLU A 29 25.69 -25.83 8.28
CA GLU A 29 26.74 -25.05 8.95
C GLU A 29 26.15 -23.81 9.65
N CYS A 30 25.12 -23.21 9.06
CA CYS A 30 24.45 -22.01 9.59
C CYS A 30 23.10 -22.32 10.25
N LYS A 31 22.82 -23.59 10.60
CA LYS A 31 21.52 -24.04 11.12
C LYS A 31 21.16 -23.43 12.48
N GLU A 32 22.15 -23.11 13.30
CA GLU A 32 21.94 -22.51 14.62
C GLU A 32 21.35 -21.11 14.50
N PHE A 33 21.94 -20.27 13.65
CA PHE A 33 21.42 -18.93 13.35
C PHE A 33 20.05 -18.98 12.68
N ALA A 34 19.82 -19.95 11.78
CA ALA A 34 18.51 -20.18 11.18
C ALA A 34 17.45 -20.49 12.23
N ARG A 35 17.75 -21.39 13.17
CA ARG A 35 16.83 -21.75 14.27
C ARG A 35 16.54 -20.56 15.18
N ALA A 36 17.56 -19.78 15.54
CA ALA A 36 17.39 -18.59 16.36
C ALA A 36 16.45 -17.58 15.68
N TYR A 37 16.66 -17.30 14.40
CA TYR A 37 15.77 -16.44 13.61
C TYR A 37 14.34 -16.98 13.54
N LEU A 38 14.16 -18.27 13.26
CA LEU A 38 12.83 -18.89 13.20
C LEU A 38 12.11 -18.90 14.55
N ASN A 39 12.84 -19.06 15.65
CA ASN A 39 12.26 -18.98 16.99
C ASN A 39 11.79 -17.55 17.28
N CYS A 40 12.62 -16.54 16.98
CA CYS A 40 12.23 -15.14 17.10
C CYS A 40 10.97 -14.82 16.27
N MET A 41 10.88 -15.31 15.03
CA MET A 41 9.71 -15.12 14.18
C MET A 41 8.45 -15.71 14.81
N LYS A 42 8.54 -16.91 15.42
CA LYS A 42 7.41 -17.54 16.11
C LYS A 42 6.96 -16.75 17.33
N GLU A 43 7.89 -16.23 18.11
CA GLU A 43 7.62 -15.43 19.31
C GLU A 43 7.02 -14.06 18.98
N ASN A 44 7.41 -13.46 17.86
CA ASN A 44 7.02 -12.11 17.46
C ASN A 44 5.92 -12.08 16.38
N ALA A 45 5.06 -13.12 16.32
CA ALA A 45 3.94 -13.21 15.38
C ALA A 45 4.34 -13.00 13.91
N ASN A 46 5.51 -13.49 13.51
CA ASN A 46 6.13 -13.37 12.19
C ASN A 46 6.47 -11.92 11.77
N LEU A 47 6.67 -11.02 12.73
CA LEU A 47 7.18 -9.68 12.47
C LEU A 47 8.70 -9.73 12.21
N THR A 48 9.08 -9.57 10.95
CA THR A 48 10.48 -9.63 10.50
C THR A 48 11.34 -8.50 11.09
N THR A 49 10.75 -7.34 11.36
CA THR A 49 11.44 -6.16 11.91
C THR A 49 12.08 -6.44 13.27
N LYS A 50 11.41 -7.20 14.14
CA LYS A 50 11.91 -7.56 15.47
C LYS A 50 13.06 -8.59 15.42
N CYS A 51 13.17 -9.33 14.31
CA CYS A 51 14.15 -10.40 14.14
C CYS A 51 15.26 -10.05 13.12
N ARG A 52 15.34 -8.78 12.70
CA ARG A 52 16.35 -8.25 11.77
C ARG A 52 17.80 -8.57 12.19
N PRO A 53 18.22 -8.38 13.45
CA PRO A 53 19.59 -8.69 13.87
C PRO A 53 19.94 -10.18 13.69
N LEU A 54 19.00 -11.08 13.98
CA LEU A 54 19.19 -12.53 13.82
C LEU A 54 19.26 -12.93 12.34
N ALA A 55 18.50 -12.25 11.47
CA ALA A 55 18.60 -12.44 10.02
C ALA A 55 19.98 -12.00 9.49
N ARG A 56 20.54 -10.91 10.02
CA ARG A 56 21.88 -10.43 9.67
C ARG A 56 22.94 -11.48 10.01
N HIS A 57 22.92 -12.04 11.22
CA HIS A 57 23.85 -13.11 11.62
C HIS A 57 23.73 -14.37 10.76
N PHE A 58 22.50 -14.75 10.40
CA PHE A 58 22.28 -15.91 9.53
C PHE A 58 22.89 -15.72 8.13
N LEU A 59 22.77 -14.52 7.57
CA LEU A 59 23.37 -14.18 6.28
C LEU A 59 24.89 -14.03 6.38
N ALA A 60 25.41 -13.46 7.48
CA ALA A 60 26.85 -13.37 7.75
C ALA A 60 27.50 -14.75 7.69
N CYS A 61 26.95 -15.72 8.43
CA CYS A 61 27.45 -17.09 8.43
C CYS A 61 27.48 -17.70 7.02
N ARG A 62 26.46 -17.47 6.19
CA ARG A 62 26.42 -17.99 4.82
C ARG A 62 27.45 -17.34 3.90
N MET A 63 27.80 -16.07 4.13
CA MET A 63 28.85 -15.38 3.38
C MET A 63 30.23 -15.85 3.81
N GLU A 64 30.46 -16.05 5.11
CA GLU A 64 31.73 -16.53 5.68
C GLU A 64 32.05 -17.97 5.29
N THR A 65 31.03 -18.84 5.24
CA THR A 65 31.17 -20.25 4.83
C THR A 65 31.22 -20.44 3.32
N GLY A 66 31.08 -19.36 2.53
CA GLY A 66 31.08 -19.43 1.07
C GLY A 66 29.83 -20.11 0.48
N LEU A 67 28.80 -20.35 1.29
CA LEU A 67 27.50 -20.82 0.81
C LEU A 67 26.82 -19.75 -0.04
N MET A 68 27.03 -18.48 0.28
CA MET A 68 26.53 -17.29 -0.42
C MET A 68 27.68 -16.40 -0.87
N ALA A 69 27.54 -15.77 -2.04
CA ALA A 69 28.47 -14.72 -2.46
C ALA A 69 28.42 -13.54 -1.47
N HIS A 70 29.58 -12.99 -1.15
CA HIS A 70 29.68 -11.82 -0.28
C HIS A 70 28.98 -10.62 -0.91
N GLU A 71 28.10 -9.98 -0.14
CA GLU A 71 27.30 -8.82 -0.56
C GLU A 71 27.34 -7.75 0.53
N GLU A 72 27.24 -6.50 0.10
CA GLU A 72 27.15 -5.35 1.01
C GLU A 72 25.82 -5.38 1.78
N TRP A 73 25.86 -5.05 3.07
CA TRP A 73 24.67 -5.05 3.94
C TRP A 73 23.55 -4.15 3.41
N SER A 74 23.91 -3.01 2.81
CA SER A 74 22.95 -2.09 2.20
C SER A 74 22.24 -2.69 0.98
N SER A 75 22.89 -3.57 0.22
CA SER A 75 22.31 -4.28 -0.93
C SER A 75 21.28 -5.32 -0.48
N LEU A 76 21.55 -5.95 0.67
CA LEU A 76 20.65 -6.88 1.36
C LEU A 76 19.55 -6.18 2.17
N GLY A 77 19.54 -4.83 2.18
CA GLY A 77 18.53 -4.02 2.85
C GLY A 77 18.71 -3.92 4.37
N PHE A 78 19.92 -4.16 4.88
CA PHE A 78 20.29 -3.91 6.28
C PHE A 78 20.95 -2.54 6.41
N HIS A 79 20.44 -1.73 7.33
CA HIS A 79 20.95 -0.41 7.68
C HIS A 79 21.48 -0.42 9.12
N GLU A 80 22.37 0.50 9.47
CA GLU A 80 22.99 0.57 10.81
C GLU A 80 21.94 0.73 11.93
N ASP A 81 20.76 1.27 11.62
CA ASP A 81 19.66 1.47 12.55
C ASP A 81 18.87 0.18 12.89
N ASP A 82 19.09 -0.93 12.15
CA ASP A 82 18.35 -2.19 12.38
C ASP A 82 18.68 -2.86 13.73
N ASP A 83 19.76 -2.43 14.40
CA ASP A 83 20.15 -2.92 15.73
C ASP A 83 19.34 -2.25 16.86
N VAL A 84 18.59 -1.18 16.54
CA VAL A 84 17.69 -0.49 17.49
C VAL A 84 16.26 -0.90 17.18
N VAL A 85 15.76 -1.95 17.83
CA VAL A 85 14.36 -2.41 17.65
C VAL A 85 13.40 -1.31 18.14
N PRO A 86 12.70 -0.58 17.24
CA PRO A 86 11.65 0.32 17.67
C PRO A 86 10.45 -0.58 17.96
N ILE A 87 9.94 -0.50 19.18
CA ILE A 87 8.72 -1.18 19.59
C ILE A 87 7.55 -0.56 18.80
N ALA A 88 7.29 -1.09 17.61
CA ALA A 88 6.22 -0.66 16.72
C ALA A 88 4.88 -1.26 17.20
N ASP A 89 4.45 -0.86 18.38
CA ASP A 89 3.13 -1.19 18.91
C ASP A 89 2.12 -0.04 18.70
N GLU A 90 2.50 1.02 17.97
CA GLU A 90 1.66 2.21 17.75
C GLU A 90 1.05 2.21 16.34
N PRO A 91 -0.30 2.23 16.20
CA PRO A 91 -0.96 2.37 14.91
C PRO A 91 -0.56 3.71 14.28
N THR A 92 0.30 3.62 13.26
CA THR A 92 1.07 4.74 12.71
C THR A 92 0.18 5.81 12.06
N THR A 93 -1.11 5.53 11.83
CA THR A 93 -2.09 6.54 11.46
C THR A 93 -3.49 6.27 12.03
N ARG A 94 -4.17 7.35 12.46
CA ARG A 94 -5.62 7.35 12.81
C ARG A 94 -6.51 6.76 11.69
N ARG A 95 -6.03 6.81 10.44
CA ARG A 95 -6.72 6.30 9.25
C ARG A 95 -6.77 4.78 9.20
N GLU A 96 -5.74 4.10 9.68
CA GLU A 96 -5.69 2.64 9.77
C GLU A 96 -6.57 2.13 10.92
N ALA A 97 -6.62 2.87 12.03
CA ALA A 97 -7.49 2.55 13.17
C ALA A 97 -8.99 2.65 12.84
N ALA A 98 -9.38 3.59 11.97
CA ALA A 98 -10.79 3.82 11.62
C ALA A 98 -11.33 2.89 10.49
N GLY A 99 -10.45 2.13 9.83
CA GLY A 99 -10.82 1.23 8.73
C GLY A 99 -11.21 1.95 7.41
N PHE A 100 -11.04 1.26 6.29
CA PHE A 100 -11.44 1.73 4.95
C PHE A 100 -12.72 0.99 4.54
N VAL A 101 -13.87 1.68 4.52
CA VAL A 101 -15.10 1.17 3.87
C VAL A 101 -15.42 2.07 2.68
N ALA A 102 -15.61 1.45 1.51
CA ALA A 102 -15.96 2.17 0.28
C ALA A 102 -17.35 2.81 0.41
N GLY A 103 -17.50 4.06 -0.02
CA GLY A 103 -18.80 4.74 -0.08
C GLY A 103 -19.28 5.43 1.20
N VAL A 104 -18.62 5.28 2.34
CA VAL A 104 -18.96 5.99 3.61
C VAL A 104 -18.15 7.26 3.84
N ARG A 105 -17.24 7.62 2.93
CA ARG A 105 -16.21 8.64 3.21
C ARG A 105 -16.68 10.08 3.22
N PHE A 106 -17.85 10.40 2.64
CA PHE A 106 -18.31 11.79 2.55
C PHE A 106 -19.84 11.92 2.59
N PRO A 107 -20.51 11.61 3.72
CA PRO A 107 -21.95 11.81 3.85
C PRO A 107 -22.31 13.30 3.91
N GLU A 108 -21.52 14.13 4.61
CA GLU A 108 -21.80 15.56 4.77
C GLU A 108 -21.59 16.36 3.48
N GLU A 109 -20.51 16.13 2.74
CA GLU A 109 -20.23 16.84 1.49
C GLU A 109 -21.24 16.47 0.39
N ARG A 110 -21.70 15.22 0.33
CA ARG A 110 -22.79 14.81 -0.57
C ARG A 110 -24.12 15.51 -0.21
N ARG A 111 -24.42 15.69 1.08
CA ARG A 111 -25.61 16.43 1.53
C ARG A 111 -25.51 17.92 1.17
N ARG A 112 -24.36 18.56 1.41
CA ARG A 112 -24.09 19.96 1.05
C ARG A 112 -24.21 20.22 -0.45
N ARG A 113 -23.64 19.34 -1.30
CA ARG A 113 -23.76 19.45 -2.77
C ARG A 113 -25.20 19.37 -3.26
N ARG A 114 -26.02 18.45 -2.68
CA ARG A 114 -27.45 18.36 -3.02
C ARG A 114 -28.22 19.62 -2.62
N GLN A 115 -27.94 20.17 -1.43
CA GLN A 115 -28.59 21.42 -0.97
C GLN A 115 -28.24 22.61 -1.87
N GLN A 116 -26.97 22.76 -2.26
CA GLN A 116 -26.54 23.82 -3.18
C GLN A 116 -27.24 23.70 -4.55
N GLN A 117 -27.35 22.49 -5.10
CA GLN A 117 -28.06 22.27 -6.37
C GLN A 117 -29.55 22.65 -6.27
N GLN A 118 -30.21 22.30 -5.16
CA GLN A 118 -31.61 22.67 -4.93
C GLN A 118 -31.79 24.19 -4.82
N GLN A 119 -30.90 24.89 -4.11
CA GLN A 119 -30.94 26.35 -4.00
C GLN A 119 -30.73 27.03 -5.36
N GLN A 120 -29.79 26.55 -6.18
CA GLN A 120 -29.59 27.08 -7.52
C GLN A 120 -30.81 26.88 -8.42
N GLN A 121 -31.46 25.72 -8.37
CA GLN A 121 -32.69 25.48 -9.13
C GLN A 121 -33.82 26.42 -8.70
N GLN A 122 -34.01 26.65 -7.40
CA GLN A 122 -35.03 27.59 -6.91
C GLN A 122 -34.74 29.02 -7.36
N GLN A 123 -33.50 29.48 -7.32
CA GLN A 123 -33.13 30.82 -7.79
C GLN A 123 -33.38 30.98 -9.29
N GLN A 124 -33.07 29.97 -10.11
CA GLN A 124 -33.35 30.02 -11.55
C GLN A 124 -34.85 30.11 -11.84
N GLN A 125 -35.68 29.35 -11.11
CA GLN A 125 -37.14 29.42 -11.26
C GLN A 125 -37.69 30.80 -10.86
N GLN A 126 -37.20 31.40 -9.78
CA GLN A 126 -37.60 32.74 -9.37
C GLN A 126 -37.21 33.80 -10.41
N GLN A 127 -36.01 33.72 -10.98
CA GLN A 127 -35.58 34.63 -12.04
C GLN A 127 -36.46 34.49 -13.30
N GLN A 128 -36.83 33.27 -13.69
CA GLN A 128 -37.73 33.06 -14.82
C GLN A 128 -39.13 33.64 -14.55
N GLN A 129 -39.67 33.49 -13.34
CA GLN A 129 -40.96 34.08 -12.98
C GLN A 129 -40.91 35.62 -13.01
N GLN A 130 -39.83 36.24 -12.53
CA GLN A 130 -39.66 37.70 -12.60
C GLN A 130 -39.56 38.19 -14.05
N GLN A 131 -38.86 37.46 -14.92
CA GLN A 131 -38.79 37.81 -16.35
C GLN A 131 -40.16 37.71 -17.03
N GLN A 132 -40.97 36.71 -16.69
CA GLN A 132 -42.34 36.58 -17.22
C GLN A 132 -43.27 37.69 -16.73
N GLN A 133 -43.14 38.15 -15.48
CA GLN A 133 -43.92 39.29 -14.98
C GLN A 133 -43.57 40.61 -15.67
N GLN A 134 -42.31 40.80 -16.07
CA GLN A 134 -41.88 42.01 -16.81
C GLN A 134 -42.36 42.01 -18.28
N GLN A 135 -42.86 40.89 -18.81
CA GLN A 135 -43.31 40.77 -20.20
C GLN A 135 -44.83 40.94 -20.35
N GLN A 136 -45.59 41.20 -19.28
CA GLN A 136 -47.01 41.51 -19.42
C GLN A 136 -47.21 42.99 -19.84
N PRO A 137 -47.86 43.26 -20.99
CA PRO A 137 -48.19 44.64 -21.36
C PRO A 137 -49.21 45.22 -20.35
N PRO A 138 -49.15 46.53 -20.06
CA PRO A 138 -50.08 47.15 -19.12
C PRO A 138 -51.53 46.95 -19.60
N PRO A 139 -52.49 46.72 -18.68
CA PRO A 139 -53.87 46.57 -19.09
C PRO A 139 -54.32 47.84 -19.80
N SER A 140 -54.82 47.67 -21.03
CA SER A 140 -55.40 48.75 -21.82
C SER A 140 -56.57 49.38 -21.05
N PRO A 141 -56.76 50.72 -21.09
CA PRO A 141 -57.85 51.37 -20.40
C PRO A 141 -59.18 50.88 -20.98
N VAL A 142 -60.11 50.50 -20.10
CA VAL A 142 -61.51 50.21 -20.43
C VAL A 142 -62.25 51.55 -20.49
N ASP A 143 -62.83 51.87 -21.65
CA ASP A 143 -63.83 52.93 -21.85
C ASP A 143 -65.18 52.54 -21.20
#